data_AF-A0A7Y5W7E6-F1
#
_entry.id   AF-A0A7Y5W7E6-F1
#
_cell.length_a   1.000
_cell.length_b   1.000
_cell.length_c   1.000
_cell.angle_alpha   90.00
_cell.angle_beta   90.00
_cell.angle_gamma   90.00
#
_symmetry.space_group_name_H-M   'P 1'
#
loop_
_entity.id
_entity.type
_entity.pdbx_description
1 polymer ?
#
loop_
_entity_poly.entity_id
_entity_poly.type
_entity_poly.pdbx_seq_one_letter_code
_entity_poly.pdbx_strand_id
1 'polypeptide(L)'
;FQGKRARAVRVGFSLTRADWPRAEADLLYKGRRHRVTIENGRVQIQPAEQRIALPLLWVMDFNLRRTGESAATCSGVDFTGFYGDTITLAAGERSGVYQSPVYDWGQQAELKEIAVAAELHGGRATAVVEISDDGFKTAQGRFEMPLAHGVNRFPLDFQGKRARAVRVGFSLTRADGATAPVVDAFRVVGSPEAAF
;
A
#
# COMPACT_ATOMS: atom_id res chain seq x y z
N PHE A 1 -1.56 -14.30 37.90
CA PHE A 1 -2.69 -13.39 37.62
C PHE A 1 -3.86 -14.19 37.06
N GLN A 2 -5.02 -13.99 37.67
CA GLN A 2 -6.24 -14.81 37.55
C GLN A 2 -6.77 -14.96 36.12
N GLY A 3 -7.30 -16.14 35.83
CA GLY A 3 -7.97 -16.47 34.58
C GLY A 3 -9.20 -15.61 34.32
N LYS A 4 -9.17 -14.83 33.24
CA LYS A 4 -10.37 -14.27 32.64
C LYS A 4 -11.01 -15.35 31.76
N ARG A 5 -12.05 -16.00 32.30
CA ARG A 5 -12.95 -16.88 31.57
C ARG A 5 -13.46 -16.15 30.32
N ALA A 6 -13.29 -16.76 29.15
CA ALA A 6 -13.91 -16.29 27.92
C ALA A 6 -15.43 -16.19 28.15
N ARG A 7 -16.00 -14.99 27.97
CA ARG A 7 -17.46 -14.84 27.90
C ARG A 7 -17.92 -15.57 26.64
N ALA A 8 -18.58 -16.72 26.82
CA ALA A 8 -19.36 -17.32 25.76
C ALA A 8 -20.47 -16.32 25.40
N VAL A 9 -20.37 -15.71 24.22
CA VAL A 9 -21.47 -14.95 23.65
C VAL A 9 -22.47 -15.97 23.15
N ARG A 10 -23.54 -16.19 23.93
CA ARG A 10 -24.68 -17.00 23.52
C ARG A 10 -25.50 -16.14 22.57
N VAL A 11 -25.26 -16.26 21.27
CA VAL A 11 -26.18 -15.69 20.27
C VAL A 11 -27.40 -16.60 20.26
N GLY A 12 -28.44 -16.20 20.98
CA GLY A 12 -29.72 -16.88 20.96
C GLY A 12 -30.45 -16.51 19.68
N PHE A 13 -30.60 -17.45 18.76
CA PHE A 13 -31.58 -17.35 17.69
C PHE A 13 -32.87 -17.99 18.22
N SER A 14 -33.95 -17.21 18.45
CA SER A 14 -35.27 -17.81 18.66
C SER A 14 -35.84 -18.19 17.30
N LEU A 15 -35.68 -19.44 16.90
CA LEU A 15 -36.27 -19.97 15.67
C LEU A 15 -37.61 -20.62 16.02
N THR A 16 -38.68 -19.84 15.98
CA THR A 16 -40.04 -20.36 15.95
C THR A 16 -40.38 -20.80 14.52
N ARG A 17 -40.04 -22.04 14.17
CA ARG A 17 -40.78 -23.00 13.31
C ARG A 17 -39.83 -24.04 12.70
N ALA A 18 -40.26 -25.29 12.81
CA ALA A 18 -39.53 -26.52 12.56
C ALA A 18 -39.62 -26.99 11.09
N ASP A 19 -39.49 -26.07 10.13
CA ASP A 19 -39.92 -26.35 8.74
C ASP A 19 -38.83 -26.08 7.69
N TRP A 20 -37.61 -25.74 8.08
CA TRP A 20 -36.50 -25.57 7.12
C TRP A 20 -35.80 -26.91 6.91
N PRO A 21 -35.95 -27.58 5.75
CA PRO A 21 -35.37 -28.91 5.52
C PRO A 21 -33.84 -28.86 5.51
N ARG A 22 -33.28 -27.75 5.00
CA ARG A 22 -31.85 -27.44 4.97
C ARG A 22 -31.65 -25.95 4.76
N ALA A 23 -30.71 -25.33 5.48
CA ALA A 23 -30.24 -23.98 5.23
C ALA A 23 -28.71 -23.98 5.20
N GLU A 24 -28.12 -23.27 4.24
CA GLU A 24 -26.67 -23.11 4.16
C GLU A 24 -26.33 -21.63 4.07
N ALA A 25 -25.29 -21.23 4.79
CA ALA A 25 -24.75 -19.89 4.73
C ALA A 25 -23.23 -19.94 4.87
N ASP A 26 -22.54 -19.06 4.15
CA ASP A 26 -21.13 -18.78 4.41
C ASP A 26 -21.05 -17.55 5.31
N LEU A 27 -20.32 -17.66 6.42
CA LEU A 27 -20.12 -16.55 7.36
C LEU A 27 -18.63 -16.31 7.63
N LEU A 28 -18.30 -15.06 7.93
CA LEU A 28 -16.97 -14.68 8.36
C LEU A 28 -16.92 -14.67 9.89
N TYR A 29 -16.04 -15.47 10.50
CA TYR A 29 -15.84 -15.49 11.94
C TYR A 29 -14.34 -15.47 12.25
N LYS A 30 -13.90 -14.49 13.05
CA LYS A 30 -12.48 -14.26 13.39
C LYS A 30 -11.56 -14.25 12.17
N GLY A 31 -12.00 -13.58 11.10
CA GLY A 31 -11.23 -13.43 9.85
C GLY A 31 -11.16 -14.68 8.97
N ARG A 32 -11.84 -15.78 9.33
CA ARG A 32 -11.91 -17.01 8.53
C ARG A 32 -13.33 -17.26 8.03
N ARG A 33 -13.46 -17.72 6.78
CA ARG A 33 -14.75 -18.12 6.20
C ARG A 33 -15.14 -19.51 6.74
N HIS A 34 -16.38 -19.62 7.17
CA HIS A 34 -16.97 -20.87 7.65
C HIS A 34 -18.24 -21.14 6.86
N ARG A 35 -18.49 -22.41 6.53
CA ARG A 35 -19.79 -22.85 6.04
C ARG A 35 -20.62 -23.33 7.21
N VAL A 36 -21.83 -22.81 7.32
CA VAL A 36 -22.83 -23.26 8.28
C VAL A 36 -23.93 -23.96 7.54
N THR A 37 -24.19 -25.20 7.93
CA THR A 37 -25.32 -25.99 7.45
C THR A 37 -26.24 -26.24 8.62
N ILE A 38 -27.52 -25.88 8.46
CA ILE A 38 -28.61 -26.21 9.37
C ILE A 38 -29.43 -27.27 8.67
N GLU A 39 -29.49 -28.47 9.24
CA GLU A 39 -30.24 -29.59 8.68
C GLU A 39 -30.93 -30.34 9.82
N ASN A 40 -32.25 -30.53 9.73
CA ASN A 40 -33.05 -31.22 10.74
C ASN A 40 -32.80 -30.71 12.17
N GLY A 41 -32.67 -29.39 12.35
CA GLY A 41 -32.41 -28.76 13.64
C GLY A 41 -31.00 -28.92 14.19
N ARG A 42 -30.08 -29.56 13.45
CA ARG A 42 -28.65 -29.65 13.78
C ARG A 42 -27.86 -28.59 13.03
N VAL A 43 -26.97 -27.91 13.73
CA VAL A 43 -26.05 -26.93 13.14
C VAL A 43 -24.67 -27.57 13.02
N GLN A 44 -24.14 -27.61 11.80
CA GLN A 44 -22.75 -27.96 11.53
C GLN A 44 -22.00 -26.73 11.04
N ILE A 45 -20.80 -26.51 11.60
CA ILE A 45 -19.91 -25.42 11.20
C ILE A 45 -18.62 -26.07 10.72
N GLN A 46 -18.30 -25.89 9.45
CA GLN A 46 -17.07 -26.41 8.85
C GLN A 46 -16.17 -25.22 8.47
N PRO A 47 -14.86 -25.25 8.81
CA PRO A 47 -13.90 -24.31 8.26
C PRO A 47 -13.92 -24.46 6.74
N ALA A 48 -14.23 -23.39 6.00
CA ALA A 48 -14.05 -23.40 4.56
C ALA A 48 -12.56 -23.15 4.31
N GLU A 49 -11.89 -24.03 3.55
CA GLU A 49 -10.51 -23.81 3.13
C GLU A 49 -10.42 -22.48 2.41
N GLN A 50 -9.83 -21.49 3.09
CA GLN A 50 -9.71 -20.15 2.56
C GLN A 50 -8.44 -20.12 1.72
N ARG A 51 -8.52 -20.56 0.47
CA ARG A 51 -7.52 -20.20 -0.53
C ARG A 51 -7.70 -18.74 -0.89
N ILE A 52 -7.19 -17.85 -0.05
CA ILE A 52 -6.97 -16.48 -0.49
C ILE A 52 -5.75 -16.52 -1.41
N ALA A 53 -5.98 -16.72 -2.70
CA ALA A 53 -5.02 -16.28 -3.71
C ALA A 53 -5.11 -14.76 -3.76
N LEU A 54 -4.58 -14.08 -2.72
CA LEU A 54 -4.23 -12.69 -2.90
C LEU A 54 -3.18 -12.69 -4.00
N PRO A 55 -3.36 -11.98 -5.13
CA PRO A 55 -2.22 -11.72 -5.97
C PRO A 55 -1.12 -11.16 -5.07
N LEU A 56 0.07 -11.75 -5.13
CA LEU A 56 1.24 -11.25 -4.42
C LEU A 56 1.53 -9.85 -4.97
N LEU A 57 0.86 -8.85 -4.44
CA LEU A 57 1.10 -7.45 -4.76
C LEU A 57 2.17 -6.97 -3.80
N TRP A 58 3.33 -6.66 -4.36
CA TRP A 58 4.40 -6.04 -3.60
C TRP A 58 4.02 -4.58 -3.45
N VAL A 59 3.68 -4.20 -2.23
CA VAL A 59 3.25 -2.85 -1.87
C VAL A 59 4.39 -2.17 -1.16
N MET A 60 4.88 -1.08 -1.74
CA MET A 60 5.75 -0.15 -1.04
C MET A 60 4.88 1.00 -0.53
N ASP A 61 4.93 1.25 0.78
CA ASP A 61 4.21 2.33 1.46
C ASP A 61 5.21 3.39 1.94
N PHE A 62 4.78 4.64 1.91
CA PHE A 62 5.52 5.89 2.16
C PHE A 62 6.31 5.93 3.48
N ASN A 63 6.01 5.05 4.44
CA ASN A 63 6.43 5.16 5.82
C ASN A 63 7.90 4.80 6.14
N LEU A 64 8.73 4.48 5.14
CA LEU A 64 10.12 4.06 5.36
C LEU A 64 11.11 5.16 4.93
N ARG A 65 11.47 6.02 5.88
CA ARG A 65 12.56 7.03 5.72
C ARG A 65 13.95 6.41 5.64
N ARG A 66 14.07 5.19 6.14
CA ARG A 66 15.28 4.36 6.14
C ARG A 66 14.86 2.91 6.01
N THR A 67 15.64 2.13 5.27
CA THR A 67 15.68 0.68 5.38
C THR A 67 16.95 0.29 6.15
N GLY A 68 17.15 -0.99 6.44
CA GLY A 68 18.43 -1.46 6.99
C GLY A 68 19.62 -1.18 6.07
N GLU A 69 19.37 -0.93 4.79
CA GLU A 69 20.36 -0.87 3.73
C GLU A 69 20.60 0.55 3.17
N SER A 70 19.63 1.46 3.29
CA SER A 70 19.77 2.85 2.79
C SER A 70 18.84 3.85 3.48
N ALA A 71 19.09 5.14 3.25
CA ALA A 71 18.28 6.25 3.77
C ALA A 71 17.75 7.11 2.61
N ALA A 72 16.65 7.83 2.87
CA ALA A 72 16.14 8.83 1.94
C ALA A 72 17.16 9.96 1.75
N THR A 73 17.20 10.54 0.56
CA THR A 73 18.01 11.73 0.24
C THR A 73 17.07 12.92 0.03
N CYS A 74 17.35 14.05 0.66
CA CYS A 74 16.45 15.19 0.69
C CYS A 74 17.22 16.51 0.52
N SER A 75 16.63 17.48 -0.18
CA SER A 75 17.13 18.85 -0.27
C SER A 75 15.95 19.81 -0.38
N GLY A 76 15.91 20.86 0.45
CA GLY A 76 14.83 21.87 0.43
C GLY A 76 13.44 21.35 0.80
N VAL A 77 13.35 20.16 1.39
CA VAL A 77 12.10 19.53 1.86
C VAL A 77 12.18 19.23 3.35
N ASP A 78 11.02 19.30 4.00
CA ASP A 78 10.79 18.89 5.38
C ASP A 78 9.75 17.77 5.43
N PHE A 79 9.71 17.09 6.57
CA PHE A 79 8.70 16.08 6.84
C PHE A 79 7.82 16.45 8.03
N THR A 80 6.51 16.39 7.85
CA THR A 80 5.50 16.69 8.88
C THR A 80 4.54 15.51 9.05
N GLY A 81 3.79 15.47 10.15
CA GLY A 81 2.81 14.40 10.45
C GLY A 81 3.23 13.40 11.54
N PHE A 82 2.34 12.45 11.86
CA PHE A 82 2.64 11.39 12.83
C PHE A 82 3.57 10.37 12.16
N TYR A 83 4.77 10.19 12.71
CA TYR A 83 5.91 9.49 12.08
C TYR A 83 6.58 10.23 10.90
N GLY A 84 6.09 11.43 10.58
CA GLY A 84 6.62 12.34 9.57
C GLY A 84 6.63 11.75 8.15
N ASP A 85 5.42 11.38 7.79
CA ASP A 85 4.91 10.71 6.61
C ASP A 85 4.42 11.68 5.54
N THR A 86 4.71 12.96 5.65
CA THR A 86 4.34 13.94 4.63
C THR A 86 5.58 14.66 4.13
N ILE A 87 5.82 14.71 2.82
CA ILE A 87 6.92 15.49 2.23
C ILE A 87 6.36 16.86 1.83
N THR A 88 6.96 17.92 2.35
CA THR A 88 6.64 19.30 1.96
C THR A 88 7.91 20.13 1.80
N LEU A 89 7.82 21.35 1.31
CA LEU A 89 8.99 22.25 1.25
C LEU A 89 9.37 22.73 2.64
N ALA A 90 10.67 22.81 2.90
CA ALA A 90 11.15 23.42 4.13
C ALA A 90 10.75 24.90 4.22
N ALA A 91 10.73 25.44 5.44
CA ALA A 91 10.32 26.82 5.67
C ALA A 91 11.14 27.81 4.82
N GLY A 92 10.45 28.61 4.00
CA GLY A 92 11.08 29.58 3.09
C GLY A 92 11.54 29.03 1.73
N GLU A 93 11.58 27.71 1.54
CA GLU A 93 12.04 27.12 0.30
C GLU A 93 11.02 27.26 -0.84
N ARG A 94 11.52 27.59 -2.04
CA ARG A 94 10.72 27.69 -3.27
C ARG A 94 10.64 26.36 -4.01
N SER A 95 11.61 25.48 -3.81
CA SER A 95 11.66 24.16 -4.44
C SER A 95 12.41 23.18 -3.56
N GLY A 96 12.14 21.90 -3.75
CA GLY A 96 12.78 20.85 -2.98
C GLY A 96 12.68 19.52 -3.71
N VAL A 97 13.59 18.63 -3.37
CA VAL A 97 13.68 17.29 -3.95
C VAL A 97 13.75 16.27 -2.82
N TYR A 98 12.96 15.22 -2.97
CA TYR A 98 12.99 14.02 -2.15
C TYR A 98 13.34 12.82 -3.03
N GLN A 99 14.13 11.90 -2.50
CA GLN A 99 14.36 10.57 -3.04
C GLN A 99 14.20 9.56 -1.91
N SER A 100 13.33 8.57 -2.10
CA SER A 100 13.15 7.48 -1.15
C SER A 100 14.43 6.65 -0.99
N PRO A 101 14.56 5.87 0.09
CA PRO A 101 15.53 4.79 0.13
C PRO A 101 15.33 3.83 -1.05
N VAL A 102 16.32 2.98 -1.29
CA VAL A 102 16.19 1.85 -2.21
C VAL A 102 15.33 0.78 -1.53
N TYR A 103 14.28 0.37 -2.24
CA TYR A 103 13.46 -0.78 -1.84
C TYR A 103 13.85 -1.96 -2.70
N ASP A 104 14.56 -2.91 -2.07
CA ASP A 104 14.89 -4.19 -2.66
C ASP A 104 13.74 -5.17 -2.38
N TRP A 105 13.14 -5.68 -3.46
CA TRP A 105 12.09 -6.69 -3.41
C TRP A 105 12.64 -8.12 -3.27
N GLY A 106 13.95 -8.33 -3.16
CA GLY A 106 14.58 -9.65 -3.04
C GLY A 106 14.45 -10.55 -4.27
N GLN A 107 13.54 -10.23 -5.21
CA GLN A 107 13.30 -10.93 -6.46
C GLN A 107 12.82 -9.94 -7.55
N GLN A 108 12.91 -10.37 -8.80
CA GLN A 108 12.44 -9.60 -9.94
C GLN A 108 10.91 -9.43 -9.90
N ALA A 109 10.46 -8.19 -10.09
CA ALA A 109 9.04 -7.91 -10.25
C ALA A 109 8.78 -6.91 -11.37
N GLU A 110 7.63 -7.07 -12.00
CA GLU A 110 7.09 -6.14 -12.98
C GLU A 110 6.26 -5.09 -12.24
N LEU A 111 6.70 -3.82 -12.31
CA LEU A 111 5.96 -2.70 -11.74
C LEU A 111 4.68 -2.48 -12.54
N LYS A 112 3.57 -2.20 -11.86
CA LYS A 112 2.24 -2.07 -12.47
C LYS A 112 1.65 -0.68 -12.32
N GLU A 113 1.76 -0.09 -11.13
CA GLU A 113 1.13 1.17 -10.81
C GLU A 113 1.94 1.93 -9.76
N ILE A 114 1.93 3.26 -9.87
CA ILE A 114 2.15 4.15 -8.74
C ILE A 114 0.87 4.96 -8.45
N ALA A 115 0.51 5.03 -7.18
CA ALA A 115 -0.50 5.94 -6.66
C ALA A 115 0.17 7.00 -5.79
N VAL A 116 -0.22 8.27 -5.88
CA VAL A 116 0.33 9.38 -5.09
C VAL A 116 -0.79 10.30 -4.63
N ALA A 117 -0.89 10.58 -3.34
CA ALA A 117 -1.74 11.62 -2.78
C ALA A 117 -0.91 12.89 -2.59
N ALA A 118 -1.38 14.01 -3.15
CA ALA A 118 -0.68 15.29 -3.07
C ALA A 118 -1.63 16.48 -2.98
N GLU A 119 -1.29 17.44 -2.11
CA GLU A 119 -1.94 18.75 -2.06
C GLU A 119 -1.02 19.83 -2.62
N LEU A 120 -1.29 20.31 -3.85
CA LEU A 120 -0.35 21.19 -4.53
C LEU A 120 -0.44 22.68 -4.14
N HIS A 121 -1.57 23.11 -3.58
CA HIS A 121 -1.85 24.51 -3.22
C HIS A 121 -1.47 25.55 -4.29
N GLY A 122 -1.65 25.24 -5.58
CA GLY A 122 -1.26 26.11 -6.70
C GLY A 122 0.21 26.00 -7.12
N GLY A 123 1.04 25.30 -6.37
CA GLY A 123 2.38 24.85 -6.76
C GLY A 123 2.36 23.69 -7.76
N ARG A 124 3.53 23.08 -7.95
CA ARG A 124 3.76 21.94 -8.85
C ARG A 124 4.51 20.83 -8.13
N ALA A 125 4.22 19.60 -8.51
CA ALA A 125 4.99 18.44 -8.09
C ALA A 125 5.14 17.46 -9.26
N THR A 126 6.29 16.80 -9.32
CA THR A 126 6.59 15.74 -10.28
C THR A 126 7.09 14.53 -9.51
N ALA A 127 6.54 13.35 -9.81
CA ALA A 127 7.01 12.08 -9.29
C ALA A 127 7.89 11.37 -10.32
N VAL A 128 8.92 10.69 -9.84
CA VAL A 128 9.82 9.87 -10.64
C VAL A 128 9.90 8.48 -10.01
N VAL A 129 9.68 7.44 -10.80
CA VAL A 129 9.94 6.05 -10.40
C VAL A 129 11.12 5.54 -11.19
N GLU A 130 12.14 5.03 -10.50
CA GLU A 130 13.30 4.41 -11.12
C GLU A 130 13.42 2.96 -10.68
N ILE A 131 13.93 2.14 -11.58
CA ILE A 131 14.13 0.70 -11.38
C ILE A 131 15.60 0.31 -11.63
N SER A 132 16.08 -0.69 -10.90
CA SER A 132 17.46 -1.17 -11.00
C SER A 132 17.59 -2.61 -10.48
N ASP A 133 18.61 -3.32 -10.94
CA ASP A 133 19.02 -4.63 -10.44
C ASP A 133 20.37 -4.61 -9.70
N ASP A 134 21.06 -3.47 -9.67
CA ASP A 134 22.42 -3.33 -9.15
C ASP A 134 22.53 -2.35 -7.97
N GLY A 135 21.40 -2.10 -7.29
CA GLY A 135 21.32 -1.15 -6.18
C GLY A 135 21.46 0.31 -6.65
N PHE A 136 21.01 0.61 -7.87
CA PHE A 136 21.09 1.94 -8.50
C PHE A 136 22.52 2.44 -8.77
N LYS A 137 23.48 1.53 -9.01
CA LYS A 137 24.71 1.90 -9.73
C LYS A 137 24.35 2.29 -11.17
N THR A 138 23.38 1.59 -11.75
CA THR A 138 22.77 1.89 -13.04
C THR A 138 21.25 1.86 -12.92
N ALA A 139 20.57 2.93 -13.34
CA ALA A 139 19.13 2.92 -13.51
C ALA A 139 18.79 2.20 -14.83
N GLN A 140 17.99 1.15 -14.76
CA GLN A 140 17.55 0.40 -15.94
C GLN A 140 16.33 1.03 -16.61
N GLY A 141 15.58 1.83 -15.85
CA GLY A 141 14.40 2.54 -16.32
C GLY A 141 14.06 3.70 -15.39
N ARG A 142 13.44 4.71 -15.99
CA ARG A 142 12.93 5.91 -15.30
C ARG A 142 11.58 6.27 -15.90
N PHE A 143 10.60 6.52 -15.04
CA PHE A 143 9.27 6.96 -15.42
C PHE A 143 8.93 8.22 -14.64
N GLU A 144 8.68 9.32 -15.35
CA GLU A 144 8.45 10.64 -14.77
C GLU A 144 7.03 11.12 -15.07
N MET A 145 6.33 11.63 -14.05
CA MET A 145 4.92 12.01 -14.17
C MET A 145 4.61 13.29 -13.39
N PRO A 146 3.93 14.27 -13.99
CA PRO A 146 3.43 15.43 -13.26
C PRO A 146 2.29 14.99 -12.33
N LEU A 147 2.23 15.55 -11.13
CA LEU A 147 1.14 15.32 -10.19
C LEU A 147 0.09 16.42 -10.33
N ALA A 148 -1.16 16.04 -10.12
CA ALA A 148 -2.29 16.93 -9.89
C ALA A 148 -2.66 16.98 -8.39
N HIS A 149 -3.47 17.95 -8.00
CA HIS A 149 -4.03 18.00 -6.65
C HIS A 149 -4.99 16.83 -6.41
N GLY A 150 -4.87 16.17 -5.26
CA GLY A 150 -5.64 14.98 -4.88
C GLY A 150 -4.88 13.67 -5.11
N VAL A 151 -5.62 12.60 -5.39
CA VAL A 151 -5.08 11.25 -5.61
C VAL A 151 -4.80 11.03 -7.08
N ASN A 152 -3.54 10.77 -7.40
CA ASN A 152 -3.02 10.45 -8.72
C ASN A 152 -2.75 8.95 -8.82
N ARG A 153 -3.04 8.34 -9.97
CA ARG A 153 -2.70 6.94 -10.27
C ARG A 153 -2.15 6.86 -11.68
N PHE A 154 -0.99 6.24 -11.83
CA PHE A 154 -0.33 6.08 -13.12
C PHE A 154 0.04 4.61 -13.33
N PRO A 155 -0.31 4.01 -14.48
CA PRO A 155 0.26 2.73 -14.85
C PRO A 155 1.76 2.92 -15.08
N LEU A 156 2.54 1.97 -14.58
CA LEU A 156 3.98 1.93 -14.79
C LEU A 156 4.26 0.92 -15.90
N ASP A 157 4.83 1.40 -17.00
CA ASP A 157 5.29 0.55 -18.09
C ASP A 157 6.77 0.85 -18.37
N PHE A 158 7.62 -0.10 -18.02
CA PHE A 158 9.06 -0.07 -18.31
C PHE A 158 9.42 -0.93 -19.52
N GLN A 159 8.50 -1.07 -20.49
CA GLN A 159 8.68 -1.84 -21.72
C GLN A 159 9.01 -3.31 -21.45
N GLY A 160 8.28 -3.91 -20.50
CA GLY A 160 8.50 -5.29 -20.06
C GLY A 160 9.75 -5.52 -19.20
N LYS A 161 10.53 -4.46 -18.88
CA LYS A 161 11.62 -4.57 -17.91
C LYS A 161 11.05 -4.90 -16.53
N ARG A 162 11.71 -5.85 -15.89
CA ARG A 162 11.51 -6.20 -14.48
C ARG A 162 12.70 -5.66 -13.72
N ALA A 163 12.48 -5.40 -12.43
CA ALA A 163 13.57 -5.05 -11.56
C ALA A 163 13.36 -5.64 -10.17
N ARG A 164 14.49 -5.84 -9.50
CA ARG A 164 14.54 -6.21 -8.10
C ARG A 164 14.46 -4.99 -7.18
N ALA A 165 15.01 -3.86 -7.58
CA ALA A 165 15.03 -2.65 -6.76
C ALA A 165 14.26 -1.49 -7.39
N VAL A 166 13.53 -0.75 -6.54
CA VAL A 166 12.76 0.45 -6.91
C VAL A 166 13.11 1.61 -5.97
N ARG A 167 13.08 2.83 -6.51
CA ARG A 167 13.06 4.05 -5.71
C ARG A 167 12.13 5.09 -6.33
N VAL A 168 11.55 5.93 -5.49
CA VAL A 168 10.63 6.99 -5.89
C VAL A 168 11.19 8.34 -5.48
N GLY A 169 11.19 9.30 -6.41
CA GLY A 169 11.59 10.67 -6.16
C GLY A 169 10.43 11.64 -6.37
N PHE A 170 10.48 12.77 -5.67
CA PHE A 170 9.58 13.90 -5.89
C PHE A 170 10.38 15.18 -6.08
N SER A 171 9.97 15.99 -7.04
CA SER A 171 10.40 17.38 -7.17
C SER A 171 9.20 18.28 -6.89
N LEU A 172 9.36 19.19 -5.94
CA LEU A 172 8.32 20.11 -5.49
C LEU A 172 8.69 21.54 -5.85
N THR A 173 7.70 22.35 -6.23
CA THR A 173 7.89 23.78 -6.50
C THR A 173 6.70 24.57 -5.99
N ARG A 174 6.96 25.59 -5.17
CA ARG A 174 5.97 26.52 -4.65
C ARG A 174 5.60 27.54 -5.72
N ALA A 175 4.33 27.87 -5.84
CA ALA A 175 3.92 29.07 -6.55
C ALA A 175 4.12 30.32 -5.67
N ASP A 176 4.26 31.49 -6.30
CA ASP A 176 4.50 32.73 -5.56
C ASP A 176 3.31 33.06 -4.64
N GLY A 177 3.60 33.30 -3.36
CA GLY A 177 2.60 33.61 -2.34
C GLY A 177 1.71 32.43 -1.92
N ALA A 178 1.96 31.22 -2.43
CA ALA A 178 1.17 30.03 -2.12
C ALA A 178 1.71 29.23 -0.92
N THR A 179 0.82 28.43 -0.32
CA THR A 179 1.23 27.35 0.59
C THR A 179 2.13 26.36 -0.13
N ALA A 180 3.11 25.78 0.58
CA ALA A 180 4.00 24.78 0.01
C ALA A 180 3.21 23.55 -0.45
N PRO A 181 3.52 22.95 -1.62
CA PRO A 181 2.94 21.68 -2.02
C PRO A 181 3.32 20.58 -1.03
N VAL A 182 2.47 19.58 -0.96
CA VAL A 182 2.53 18.49 0.00
C VAL A 182 2.33 17.16 -0.74
N VAL A 183 3.14 16.16 -0.42
CA VAL A 183 2.92 14.76 -0.81
C VAL A 183 2.67 13.96 0.46
N ASP A 184 1.43 13.49 0.63
CA ASP A 184 0.96 12.81 1.84
C ASP A 184 1.27 11.32 1.83
N ALA A 185 1.24 10.71 0.65
CA ALA A 185 1.46 9.28 0.51
C ALA A 185 1.80 8.93 -0.94
N PHE A 186 2.56 7.84 -1.12
CA PHE A 186 2.70 7.16 -2.38
C PHE A 186 2.77 5.66 -2.17
N ARG A 187 2.33 4.94 -3.20
CA ARG A 187 2.32 3.49 -3.22
C ARG A 187 2.76 3.00 -4.58
N VAL A 188 3.75 2.13 -4.62
CA VAL A 188 4.12 1.38 -5.83
C VAL A 188 3.64 -0.05 -5.68
N VAL A 189 3.06 -0.57 -6.76
CA VAL A 189 2.56 -1.93 -6.86
C VAL A 189 3.35 -2.67 -7.92
N GLY A 190 3.90 -3.84 -7.56
CA GLY A 190 4.55 -4.76 -8.49
C GLY A 190 4.01 -6.18 -8.38
N SER A 191 4.15 -6.94 -9.46
CA SER A 191 3.86 -8.38 -9.50
C SER A 191 5.17 -9.16 -9.60
N PRO A 192 5.48 -10.05 -8.66
CA PRO A 192 6.67 -10.87 -8.71
C PRO A 192 6.58 -11.86 -9.85
N GLU A 193 7.74 -12.28 -10.34
CA GLU A 193 7.82 -13.49 -11.12
C GLU A 193 7.23 -14.66 -10.31
N ALA A 194 6.30 -15.40 -10.91
CA ALA A 194 5.84 -16.64 -10.29
C ALA A 194 7.06 -17.56 -10.18
N ALA A 195 7.41 -17.95 -8.94
CA ALA A 195 8.36 -19.02 -8.73
C ALA A 195 7.77 -20.29 -9.34
N PHE A 196 8.36 -20.77 -10.43
CA PHE A 196 8.05 -22.06 -11.03
C PHE A 196 8.76 -23.19 -10.26
#